data_AF-A0A7R9LY30-F1
#
_entry.id   AF-A0A7R9LY30-F1
#
_cell.length_a   1.000
_cell.length_b   1.000
_cell.length_c   1.000
_cell.angle_alpha   90.00
_cell.angle_beta   90.00
_cell.angle_gamma   90.00
#
_symmetry.space_group_name_H-M   'P 1'
#
loop_
_entity.id
_entity.type
_entity.pdbx_description
1 polymer ?
#
loop_
_entity_poly.entity_id
_entity_poly.type
_entity_poly.pdbx_seq_one_letter_code
_entity_poly.pdbx_strand_id
1 'polypeptide(L)'
;MSTGSALSSEPREFKERQGFNRRRGALRRRVHQVNGHKFMATILRQPTFCSHCSQFIWGLGKQGYQCQVCTCVVHKRCHESVVTKCPGCKEDNDSSLLAGRFNINVPHRFVVHSFRTPTYCNHCGSMLYGIFRQGLKCAECDINVHKRCQNNVANNCGINAKVLADVLQGLGISGE
;
A
#
# COMPACT_ATOMS: atom_id res chain seq x y z
N MET A 1 40.45 -20.85 -35.35
CA MET A 1 40.37 -19.84 -34.27
C MET A 1 38.95 -19.30 -34.29
N SER A 2 38.25 -19.50 -33.18
CA SER A 2 36.79 -19.50 -33.08
C SER A 2 36.19 -18.10 -33.16
N THR A 3 35.22 -17.90 -34.05
CA THR A 3 34.32 -16.74 -34.03
C THR A 3 33.12 -17.09 -33.16
N GLY A 4 33.02 -16.43 -31.99
CA GLY A 4 31.88 -16.54 -31.09
C GLY A 4 30.70 -15.73 -31.63
N SER A 5 29.61 -16.42 -31.97
CA SER A 5 28.35 -15.79 -32.35
C SER A 5 27.55 -15.42 -31.10
N ALA A 6 27.25 -14.13 -30.98
CA ALA A 6 26.42 -13.55 -29.92
C ALA A 6 24.99 -14.13 -29.97
N LEU A 7 24.51 -14.63 -28.83
CA LEU A 7 23.13 -15.08 -28.65
C LEU A 7 22.24 -13.85 -28.39
N SER A 8 21.50 -13.40 -29.41
CA SER A 8 20.47 -12.37 -29.25
C SER A 8 19.27 -12.94 -28.48
N SER A 9 19.03 -12.46 -27.27
CA SER A 9 17.86 -12.82 -26.47
C SER A 9 16.64 -12.05 -26.97
N GLU A 10 15.80 -12.69 -27.79
CA GLU A 10 14.49 -12.14 -28.17
C GLU A 10 13.57 -11.99 -26.94
N PRO A 11 12.75 -10.92 -26.85
CA PRO A 11 11.80 -10.75 -25.78
C PRO A 11 10.69 -11.80 -25.86
N ARG A 12 10.37 -12.42 -24.72
CA ARG A 12 9.28 -13.40 -24.62
C ARG A 12 7.92 -12.68 -24.71
N GLU A 13 7.41 -12.51 -25.92
CA GLU A 13 6.04 -12.06 -26.15
C GLU A 13 5.03 -13.17 -25.83
N PHE A 14 4.06 -12.87 -24.97
CA PHE A 14 3.00 -13.79 -24.60
C PHE A 14 1.99 -13.93 -25.74
N LYS A 15 2.04 -15.04 -26.49
CA LYS A 15 0.99 -15.39 -27.46
C LYS A 15 -0.19 -16.07 -26.76
N GLU A 16 -1.32 -15.37 -26.72
CA GLU A 16 -2.59 -15.87 -26.20
C GLU A 16 -3.10 -17.05 -27.05
N ARG A 17 -3.23 -18.25 -26.46
CA ARG A 17 -3.82 -19.42 -27.14
C ARG A 17 -5.33 -19.22 -27.29
N GLN A 18 -5.83 -19.23 -28.53
CA GLN A 18 -7.24 -19.12 -28.84
C GLN A 18 -8.00 -20.39 -28.42
N GLY A 19 -8.59 -20.34 -27.22
CA GLY A 19 -9.54 -21.32 -26.71
C GLY A 19 -10.98 -20.83 -26.83
N PHE A 20 -11.83 -21.64 -27.46
CA PHE A 20 -13.26 -21.42 -27.66
C PHE A 20 -14.03 -21.53 -26.33
N ASN A 21 -14.26 -20.39 -25.65
CA ASN A 21 -15.41 -20.10 -24.78
C ASN A 21 -15.28 -18.68 -24.18
N ARG A 22 -15.72 -17.68 -24.95
CA ARG A 22 -15.73 -16.26 -24.57
C ARG A 22 -16.74 -16.00 -23.44
N ARG A 23 -16.30 -16.04 -22.18
CA ARG A 23 -16.89 -15.13 -21.18
C ARG A 23 -16.40 -13.73 -21.58
N ARG A 24 -17.33 -12.89 -22.05
CA ARG A 24 -17.06 -11.51 -22.47
C ARG A 24 -16.13 -10.82 -21.46
N GLY A 25 -15.09 -10.19 -21.99
CA GLY A 25 -13.94 -9.66 -21.26
C GLY A 25 -14.33 -9.00 -19.93
N ALA A 26 -13.78 -9.53 -18.84
CA ALA A 26 -13.69 -8.75 -17.62
C ALA A 26 -12.83 -7.53 -17.95
N LEU A 27 -13.46 -6.37 -18.13
CA LEU A 27 -12.77 -5.09 -18.26
C LEU A 27 -11.74 -5.03 -17.13
N ARG A 28 -10.45 -5.17 -17.46
CA ARG A 28 -9.37 -5.21 -16.48
C ARG A 28 -9.47 -3.89 -15.72
N ARG A 29 -9.81 -3.95 -14.42
CA ARG A 29 -9.98 -2.74 -13.60
C ARG A 29 -8.67 -1.95 -13.63
N ARG A 30 -8.74 -0.64 -13.90
CA ARG A 30 -7.55 0.24 -13.91
C ARG A 30 -6.84 0.15 -12.55
N VAL A 31 -5.53 -0.08 -12.59
CA VAL A 31 -4.65 -0.15 -11.42
C VAL A 31 -3.88 1.18 -11.36
N HIS A 32 -3.88 1.83 -10.20
CA HIS A 32 -3.09 3.02 -9.95
C HIS A 32 -1.80 2.59 -9.25
N GLN A 33 -0.64 2.89 -9.83
CA GLN A 33 0.66 2.53 -9.27
C GLN A 33 1.32 3.76 -8.65
N VAL A 34 1.60 3.72 -7.34
CA VAL A 34 2.20 4.84 -6.59
C VAL A 34 3.20 4.27 -5.58
N ASN A 35 4.48 4.64 -5.65
CA ASN A 35 5.53 4.19 -4.71
C ASN A 35 5.55 2.66 -4.48
N GLY A 36 5.37 1.87 -5.55
CA GLY A 36 5.29 0.40 -5.51
C GLY A 36 3.94 -0.17 -5.05
N HIS A 37 3.00 0.65 -4.60
CA HIS A 37 1.64 0.20 -4.31
C HIS A 37 0.83 0.04 -5.59
N LYS A 38 0.14 -1.09 -5.74
CA LYS A 38 -0.83 -1.36 -6.82
C LYS A 38 -2.25 -1.16 -6.30
N PHE A 39 -2.74 0.08 -6.32
CA PHE A 39 -4.05 0.45 -5.81
C PHE A 39 -5.16 0.09 -6.80
N MET A 40 -6.19 -0.59 -6.31
CA MET A 40 -7.38 -0.93 -7.07
C MET A 40 -8.65 -0.47 -6.35
N ALA A 41 -9.59 0.09 -7.11
CA ALA A 41 -10.91 0.45 -6.59
C ALA A 41 -11.66 -0.78 -6.09
N THR A 42 -11.98 -0.79 -4.80
CA THR A 42 -12.63 -1.91 -4.11
C THR A 42 -13.89 -1.47 -3.38
N ILE A 43 -14.75 -2.44 -3.07
CA ILE A 43 -15.91 -2.26 -2.20
C ILE A 43 -15.49 -2.71 -0.79
N LEU A 44 -15.45 -1.77 0.15
CA LEU A 44 -15.19 -2.02 1.56
C LEU A 44 -16.52 -2.39 2.22
N ARG A 45 -16.70 -3.67 2.53
CA ARG A 45 -17.94 -4.21 3.10
C ARG A 45 -18.13 -3.86 4.58
N GLN A 46 -17.10 -3.31 5.20
CA GLN A 46 -17.03 -2.99 6.62
C GLN A 46 -16.62 -1.53 6.79
N PRO A 47 -17.00 -0.88 7.91
CA PRO A 47 -16.48 0.43 8.27
C PRO A 47 -14.95 0.41 8.24
N THR A 48 -14.36 1.22 7.36
CA THR A 48 -12.91 1.20 7.09
C THR A 48 -12.36 2.61 7.15
N PHE A 49 -11.21 2.77 7.79
CA PHE A 49 -10.50 4.04 7.91
C PHE A 49 -9.32 4.11 6.93
N CYS A 50 -9.05 5.29 6.40
CA CYS A 50 -7.94 5.51 5.48
C CYS A 50 -6.61 5.49 6.23
N SER A 51 -5.63 4.72 5.74
CA SER A 51 -4.29 4.64 6.31
C SER A 51 -3.52 5.97 6.27
N HIS A 52 -3.77 6.81 5.25
CA HIS A 52 -3.06 8.08 5.06
C HIS A 52 -3.57 9.20 5.97
N CYS A 53 -4.88 9.44 6.00
CA CYS A 53 -5.47 10.55 6.76
C CYS A 53 -6.19 10.12 8.06
N SER A 54 -6.26 8.82 8.35
CA SER A 54 -6.96 8.25 9.51
C SER A 54 -8.45 8.59 9.61
N GLN A 55 -9.08 9.09 8.54
CA GLN A 55 -10.51 9.39 8.50
C GLN A 55 -11.33 8.26 7.89
N PHE A 56 -12.62 8.22 8.24
CA PHE A 56 -13.56 7.23 7.74
C PHE A 56 -13.75 7.32 6.21
N ILE A 57 -13.78 6.16 5.54
CA ILE A 57 -14.03 6.07 4.09
C ILE A 57 -15.53 5.92 3.86
N TRP A 58 -16.18 7.05 3.53
CA TRP A 58 -17.61 7.12 3.27
C TRP A 58 -17.95 6.92 1.77
N GLY A 59 -19.19 6.53 1.49
CA GLY A 59 -19.74 6.43 0.13
C GLY A 59 -20.44 5.10 -0.18
N LEU A 60 -21.23 5.09 -1.26
CA LEU A 60 -21.91 3.91 -1.80
C LEU A 60 -21.05 3.24 -2.89
N GLY A 61 -21.01 1.91 -2.91
CA GLY A 61 -20.27 1.15 -3.93
C GLY A 61 -18.76 1.08 -3.66
N LYS A 62 -17.93 1.39 -4.67
CA LYS A 62 -16.46 1.40 -4.53
C LYS A 62 -16.02 2.71 -3.87
N GLN A 63 -15.86 2.71 -2.55
CA GLN A 63 -15.56 3.92 -1.76
C GLN A 63 -14.06 4.20 -1.60
N GLY A 64 -13.21 3.18 -1.72
CA GLY A 64 -11.77 3.31 -1.44
C GLY A 64 -10.90 2.49 -2.38
N TYR A 65 -9.60 2.74 -2.29
CA TYR A 65 -8.57 2.01 -3.01
C TYR A 65 -7.84 1.09 -2.04
N GLN A 66 -7.64 -0.15 -2.47
CA GLN A 66 -6.89 -1.15 -1.71
C GLN A 66 -5.69 -1.61 -2.52
N CYS A 67 -4.52 -1.56 -1.90
CA CYS A 67 -3.30 -2.11 -2.47
C CYS A 67 -3.42 -3.64 -2.58
N GLN A 68 -3.21 -4.19 -3.77
CA GLN A 68 -3.25 -5.65 -3.99
C GLN A 68 -2.08 -6.40 -3.35
N VAL A 69 -1.01 -5.68 -2.97
CA VAL A 69 0.22 -6.25 -2.44
C VAL A 69 0.20 -6.27 -0.92
N CYS A 70 0.20 -5.09 -0.29
CA CYS A 70 0.28 -4.98 1.17
C CYS A 70 -1.08 -4.86 1.86
N THR A 71 -2.19 -4.78 1.13
CA THR A 71 -3.57 -4.56 1.65
C THR A 71 -3.84 -3.20 2.30
N CYS A 72 -2.93 -2.22 2.17
CA CYS A 72 -3.18 -0.84 2.61
C CYS A 72 -4.43 -0.27 1.93
N VAL A 73 -5.28 0.41 2.71
CA VAL A 73 -6.52 1.03 2.22
C VAL A 73 -6.48 2.54 2.39
N VAL A 74 -6.84 3.25 1.33
CA VAL A 74 -6.86 4.72 1.29
C VAL A 74 -8.11 5.24 0.59
N HIS A 75 -8.46 6.51 0.82
CA HIS A 75 -9.46 7.20 0.01
C HIS A 75 -9.00 7.32 -1.44
N LYS A 76 -9.95 7.47 -2.37
CA LYS A 76 -9.66 7.78 -3.77
C LYS A 76 -8.81 9.05 -3.94
N ARG A 77 -9.00 10.07 -3.08
CA ARG A 77 -8.19 11.30 -3.11
C ARG A 77 -6.81 11.17 -2.46
N CYS A 78 -6.63 10.20 -1.57
CA CYS A 78 -5.40 10.08 -0.77
C CYS A 78 -4.36 9.14 -1.39
N HIS A 79 -4.71 8.42 -2.46
CA HIS A 79 -3.85 7.39 -3.02
C HIS A 79 -2.58 7.94 -3.70
N GLU A 80 -2.66 9.11 -4.32
CA GLU A 80 -1.54 9.82 -4.94
C GLU A 80 -0.58 10.41 -3.89
N SER A 81 -1.09 10.76 -2.71
CA SER A 81 -0.30 11.36 -1.62
C SER A 81 0.41 10.33 -0.72
N VAL A 82 0.38 9.04 -1.06
CA VAL A 82 1.05 7.99 -0.28
C VAL A 82 2.55 8.00 -0.57
N VAL A 83 3.32 8.60 0.32
CA VAL A 83 4.79 8.73 0.23
C VAL A 83 5.56 7.47 0.63
N THR A 84 4.91 6.57 1.38
CA THR A 84 5.54 5.35 1.88
C THR A 84 5.69 4.31 0.77
N LYS A 85 6.84 3.62 0.72
CA LYS A 85 7.07 2.52 -0.22
C LYS A 85 6.28 1.27 0.18
N CYS A 86 5.79 0.53 -0.82
CA CYS A 86 5.10 -0.74 -0.58
C CYS A 86 6.10 -1.85 -0.19
N PRO A 87 5.93 -2.54 0.96
CA PRO A 87 6.90 -3.53 1.43
C PRO A 87 6.90 -4.85 0.65
N GLY A 88 5.85 -5.13 -0.14
CA GLY A 88 5.73 -6.37 -0.90
C GLY A 88 6.00 -6.24 -2.40
N CYS A 89 6.38 -5.06 -2.89
CA CYS A 89 6.76 -4.92 -4.29
C CYS A 89 8.23 -5.35 -4.43
N LYS A 90 8.51 -6.28 -5.34
CA LYS A 90 9.90 -6.59 -5.72
C LYS A 90 10.53 -5.30 -6.26
N GLU A 91 11.72 -4.99 -5.78
CA GLU A 91 12.47 -3.82 -6.20
C GLU A 91 12.77 -3.92 -7.70
N ASP A 92 12.08 -3.11 -8.50
CA ASP A 92 12.72 -2.60 -9.70
C ASP A 92 13.67 -1.51 -9.21
N ASN A 93 14.91 -1.54 -9.68
CA ASN A 93 16.04 -0.70 -9.27
C ASN A 93 15.78 0.77 -9.65
N ASP A 94 14.77 1.39 -9.04
CA ASP A 94 14.40 2.76 -9.32
C ASP A 94 15.03 3.65 -8.26
N SER A 95 16.13 4.24 -8.70
CA SER A 95 16.81 5.36 -8.08
C SER A 95 15.89 6.59 -8.15
N SER A 96 14.74 6.57 -7.49
CA SER A 96 13.97 7.79 -7.32
C SER A 96 14.75 8.70 -6.38
N LEU A 97 15.30 9.77 -6.95
CA LEU A 97 16.10 10.79 -6.28
C LEU A 97 15.39 11.44 -5.06
N LEU A 98 14.09 11.14 -4.89
CA LEU A 98 13.23 11.57 -3.79
C LEU A 98 13.31 10.64 -2.57
N ALA A 99 13.39 9.32 -2.79
CA ALA A 99 13.61 8.38 -1.70
C ALA A 99 15.02 8.53 -1.10
N GLY A 100 16.01 8.94 -1.90
CA GLY A 100 17.39 9.12 -1.45
C GLY A 100 17.62 10.26 -0.46
N ARG A 101 16.74 11.29 -0.39
CA ARG A 101 16.97 12.47 0.45
C ARG A 101 16.35 12.37 1.85
N PHE A 102 15.32 11.54 2.02
CA PHE A 102 14.66 11.30 3.31
C PHE A 102 14.41 9.80 3.49
N ASN A 103 15.48 9.03 3.66
CA ASN A 103 15.38 7.63 4.13
C ASN A 103 14.94 7.62 5.60
N ILE A 104 13.66 7.89 5.82
CA ILE A 104 13.02 7.75 7.12
C ILE A 104 12.87 6.25 7.38
N ASN A 105 13.76 5.71 8.20
CA ASN A 105 13.72 4.34 8.67
C ASN A 105 13.68 4.35 10.20
N VAL A 106 12.53 4.73 10.74
CA VAL A 106 12.27 4.70 12.18
C VAL A 106 11.25 3.58 12.44
N PRO A 107 11.70 2.38 12.84
CA PRO A 107 10.81 1.23 13.03
C PRO A 107 9.86 1.45 14.21
N HIS A 108 8.66 0.90 14.10
CA HIS A 108 7.68 0.91 15.19
C HIS A 108 8.01 -0.13 16.27
N ARG A 109 7.87 0.25 17.54
CA ARG A 109 7.95 -0.67 18.68
C ARG A 109 6.56 -1.25 18.99
N PHE A 110 6.18 -2.30 18.27
CA PHE A 110 4.89 -2.96 18.44
C PHE A 110 4.83 -3.88 19.66
N VAL A 111 3.80 -3.71 20.49
CA VAL A 111 3.51 -4.55 21.65
C VAL A 111 2.09 -5.11 21.54
N VAL A 112 1.89 -6.36 21.95
CA VAL A 112 0.55 -6.97 21.97
C VAL A 112 -0.34 -6.21 22.94
N HIS A 113 -1.50 -5.76 22.46
CA HIS A 113 -2.44 -4.96 23.25
C HIS A 113 -3.85 -5.55 23.21
N SER A 114 -4.55 -5.42 24.34
CA SER A 114 -5.96 -5.78 24.48
C SER A 114 -6.80 -4.51 24.47
N PHE A 115 -7.49 -4.27 23.35
CA PHE A 115 -8.34 -3.09 23.17
C PHE A 115 -9.69 -3.30 23.87
N ARG A 116 -10.10 -2.33 24.70
CA ARG A 116 -11.40 -2.35 25.41
C ARG A 116 -12.53 -1.73 24.58
N THR A 117 -12.19 -1.01 23.53
CA THR A 117 -13.13 -0.33 22.63
C THR A 117 -12.91 -0.81 21.18
N PRO A 118 -13.94 -0.72 20.32
CA PRO A 118 -13.80 -1.05 18.90
C PRO A 118 -12.67 -0.24 18.27
N THR A 119 -11.56 -0.92 17.94
CA THR A 119 -10.35 -0.30 17.39
C THR A 119 -10.11 -0.81 15.98
N TYR A 120 -9.56 0.03 15.12
CA TYR A 120 -9.31 -0.28 13.71
C TYR A 120 -7.81 -0.31 13.43
N CYS A 121 -7.41 -1.15 12.49
CA CYS A 121 -6.04 -1.24 12.02
C CYS A 121 -5.69 -0.02 11.17
N ASN A 122 -4.64 0.73 11.53
CA ASN A 122 -4.16 1.89 10.78
C ASN A 122 -3.55 1.55 9.41
N HIS A 123 -3.32 0.27 9.12
CA HIS A 123 -2.77 -0.18 7.84
C HIS A 123 -3.85 -0.62 6.85
N CYS A 124 -4.61 -1.67 7.18
CA CYS A 124 -5.67 -2.17 6.29
C CYS A 124 -7.03 -1.51 6.52
N GLY A 125 -7.15 -0.65 7.54
CA GLY A 125 -8.37 0.10 7.86
C GLY A 125 -9.49 -0.72 8.53
N SER A 126 -9.39 -2.05 8.56
CA SER A 126 -10.43 -2.94 9.12
C SER A 126 -10.34 -3.06 10.64
N MET A 127 -11.46 -3.45 11.27
CA MET A 127 -11.55 -3.62 12.72
C MET A 127 -10.61 -4.72 13.26
N LEU A 128 -10.09 -4.50 14.46
CA LEU A 128 -9.33 -5.48 15.25
C LEU A 128 -10.31 -6.35 16.04
N TYR A 129 -10.67 -7.51 15.47
CA TYR A 129 -11.65 -8.42 16.07
C TYR A 129 -11.10 -9.19 17.27
N GLY A 130 -11.97 -9.49 18.24
CA GLY A 130 -11.70 -10.33 19.40
C GLY A 130 -11.91 -9.64 20.75
N ILE A 131 -11.88 -10.42 21.83
CA ILE A 131 -12.11 -9.93 23.22
C ILE A 131 -10.80 -9.54 23.90
N PHE A 132 -9.70 -10.25 23.61
CA PHE A 132 -8.37 -9.99 24.19
C PHE A 132 -7.28 -10.14 23.12
N ARG A 133 -6.15 -9.43 23.28
CA ARG A 133 -4.95 -9.51 22.42
C ARG A 133 -5.27 -9.44 20.92
N GLN A 134 -6.20 -8.56 20.54
CA GLN A 134 -6.74 -8.44 19.18
C GLN A 134 -5.68 -8.00 18.17
N GLY A 135 -4.68 -7.24 18.63
CA GLY A 135 -3.65 -6.69 17.77
C GLY A 135 -2.41 -6.20 18.50
N LEU A 136 -1.68 -5.37 17.79
CA LEU A 136 -0.45 -4.74 18.22
C LEU A 136 -0.67 -3.24 18.29
N LYS A 137 -0.08 -2.59 19.28
CA LYS A 137 -0.04 -1.14 19.43
C LYS A 137 1.41 -0.69 19.47
N CYS A 138 1.76 0.37 18.73
CA CYS A 138 3.07 0.98 18.85
C CYS A 138 3.20 1.70 20.19
N ALA A 139 4.27 1.45 20.93
CA ALA A 139 4.51 2.09 22.22
C ALA A 139 4.85 3.59 22.12
N GLU A 140 5.32 4.07 20.96
CA GLU A 140 5.78 5.46 20.79
C GLU A 140 4.76 6.36 20.08
N CYS A 141 4.02 5.83 19.10
CA CYS A 141 3.13 6.63 18.26
C CYS A 141 1.69 6.14 18.23
N ASP A 142 1.35 5.18 19.11
CA ASP A 142 -0.01 4.69 19.36
C ASP A 142 -0.79 4.12 18.16
N ILE A 143 -0.13 3.86 17.03
CA ILE A 143 -0.80 3.19 15.90
C ILE A 143 -1.16 1.75 16.25
N ASN A 144 -2.33 1.32 15.80
CA ASN A 144 -2.89 0.00 16.09
C ASN A 144 -2.89 -0.82 14.80
N VAL A 145 -2.39 -2.04 14.84
CA VAL A 145 -2.30 -2.91 13.66
C VAL A 145 -2.65 -4.35 13.98
N HIS A 146 -3.15 -5.09 12.99
CA HIS A 146 -3.29 -6.54 13.16
C HIS A 146 -1.90 -7.19 13.23
N LYS A 147 -1.82 -8.36 13.88
CA LYS A 147 -0.60 -9.19 13.89
C LYS A 147 -0.09 -9.47 12.47
N ARG A 148 -1.01 -9.75 11.52
CA ARG A 148 -0.69 -9.95 10.09
C ARG A 148 -0.24 -8.69 9.35
N CYS A 149 -0.58 -7.51 9.86
CA CYS A 149 -0.27 -6.24 9.21
C CYS A 149 1.08 -5.69 9.66
N GLN A 150 1.66 -6.18 10.76
CA GLN A 150 2.93 -5.71 11.33
C GLN A 150 4.03 -5.55 10.28
N ASN A 151 4.28 -6.59 9.48
CA ASN A 151 5.35 -6.61 8.48
C ASN A 151 5.05 -5.75 7.24
N ASN A 152 3.81 -5.28 7.09
CA ASN A 152 3.37 -4.49 5.95
C ASN A 152 3.32 -2.99 6.24
N VAL A 153 3.62 -2.58 7.48
CA VAL A 153 3.62 -1.18 7.91
C VAL A 153 4.98 -0.56 7.59
N ALA A 154 4.99 0.68 7.12
CA ALA A 154 6.22 1.41 6.83
C ALA A 154 6.98 1.77 8.13
N ASN A 155 8.31 1.85 8.05
CA ASN A 155 9.17 2.25 9.17
C ASN A 155 9.24 3.79 9.29
N ASN A 156 8.12 4.45 9.56
CA ASN A 156 8.04 5.91 9.72
C ASN A 156 7.41 6.32 11.06
N CYS A 157 7.80 5.62 12.13
CA CYS A 157 7.27 5.84 13.47
C CYS A 157 7.44 7.31 13.92
N GLY A 158 6.37 7.87 14.50
CA GLY A 158 6.34 9.25 14.98
C GLY A 158 6.10 10.32 13.90
N ILE A 159 5.92 9.93 12.63
CA ILE A 159 5.76 10.87 11.52
C ILE A 159 4.33 10.84 10.99
N ASN A 160 3.72 12.02 10.92
CA ASN A 160 2.40 12.18 10.33
C ASN A 160 2.49 12.13 8.80
N ALA A 161 2.04 11.04 8.19
CA ALA A 161 2.10 10.83 6.75
C ALA A 161 1.42 11.95 5.95
N LYS A 162 0.30 12.49 6.45
CA LYS A 162 -0.41 13.61 5.84
C LYS A 162 0.43 14.89 5.83
N VAL A 163 0.97 15.28 7.00
CA VAL A 163 1.80 16.49 7.13
C VAL A 163 3.04 16.40 6.26
N LEU A 164 3.68 15.23 6.23
CA LEU A 164 4.82 14.99 5.35
C LEU A 164 4.44 15.16 3.87
N ALA A 165 3.32 14.58 3.44
CA ALA A 165 2.85 14.73 2.06
C ALA A 165 2.50 16.18 1.72
N ASP A 166 1.86 16.92 2.63
CA ASP A 166 1.51 18.32 2.44
C ASP A 166 2.77 19.20 2.30
N VAL A 167 3.80 18.96 3.13
CA VAL A 167 5.10 19.65 3.04
C VAL A 167 5.81 19.33 1.73
N LEU A 168 5.83 18.06 1.30
CA LEU A 168 6.46 17.65 0.05
C LEU A 168 5.76 18.25 -1.17
N GLN A 169 4.43 18.35 -1.15
CA GLN A 169 3.66 19.04 -2.18
C GLN A 169 3.99 20.55 -2.22
N GLY A 170 4.13 21.20 -1.06
CA GLY A 170 4.53 22.60 -0.97
C GLY A 170 5.94 22.88 -1.51
N LEU A 171 6.82 21.88 -1.50
CA LEU A 171 8.17 21.96 -2.06
C LEU A 171 8.24 21.65 -3.58
N GLY A 172 7.09 21.41 -4.23
CA GLY A 172 7.04 21.08 -5.66
C GLY A 172 7.57 19.68 -6.00
N ILE A 173 7.67 18.81 -5.00
CA ILE A 173 8.15 17.44 -5.14
C ILE A 173 6.91 16.53 -5.26
N SER A 174 6.35 16.45 -6.46
CA SER A 174 5.28 15.52 -6.79
C SER A 174 5.85 14.48 -7.76
N GLY A 175 5.77 13.20 -7.38
CA GLY A 175 6.22 12.10 -8.24
C GLY A 175 5.32 11.97 -9.45
N GLU A 176 5.83 12.32 -10.61
CA GLU A 176 5.32 11.89 -11.93
C GLU A 176 5.71 10.43 -12.20
#